data_AF-A0A2D6HPB4-F1
#
_entry.id   AF-A0A2D6HPB4-F1
#
_cell.length_a   1.000
_cell.length_b   1.000
_cell.length_c   1.000
_cell.angle_alpha   90.00
_cell.angle_beta   90.00
_cell.angle_gamma   90.00
#
_symmetry.space_group_name_H-M   'P 1'
#
loop_
_entity.id
_entity.type
_entity.pdbx_description
1 polymer ?
#
loop_
_entity_poly.entity_id
_entity_poly.type
_entity_poly.pdbx_seq_one_letter_code
_entity_poly.pdbx_strand_id
1 'polypeptide(L)'
;MIKISDSFSGSVSAADELREVYDFVRSVLGDDIITFEQYADMHRANPNVSHNIRRLSDNQMYGFLSFSFLSASDLEKLEAQTLRTMDLTGENQVGPDEIPACVYLGAIGAIEDKDARRATMQYYGQRMTDYAQRFECSFLIRPVTEHGMKIAVSEGYQPMHEAGLEQLYILR
;
A
#
# COMPACT_ATOMS: atom_id res chain seq x y z
N MET A 1 1.53 9.40 -14.59
CA MET A 1 2.90 9.48 -14.04
C MET A 1 3.07 10.82 -13.34
N ILE A 2 3.59 10.82 -12.11
CA ILE A 2 3.82 12.02 -11.30
C ILE A 2 5.31 12.14 -11.04
N LYS A 3 5.90 13.30 -11.32
CA LYS A 3 7.30 13.56 -11.00
C LYS A 3 7.44 13.74 -9.48
N ILE A 4 8.18 12.85 -8.81
CA ILE A 4 8.43 12.90 -7.37
C ILE A 4 9.66 13.79 -7.10
N SER A 5 10.68 13.66 -7.94
CA SER A 5 11.93 14.43 -7.90
C SER A 5 12.54 14.54 -9.29
N ASP A 6 13.71 15.16 -9.42
CA ASP A 6 14.45 15.21 -10.69
C ASP A 6 14.93 13.84 -11.19
N SER A 7 14.90 12.81 -10.34
CA SER A 7 15.39 11.47 -10.69
C SER A 7 14.33 10.39 -10.65
N PHE A 8 13.14 10.64 -10.08
CA PHE A 8 12.13 9.62 -9.87
C PHE A 8 10.72 10.09 -10.23
N SER A 9 9.92 9.14 -10.69
CA SER A 9 8.49 9.30 -10.92
C SER A 9 7.70 8.18 -10.24
N GLY A 10 6.45 8.46 -9.88
CA GLY A 10 5.51 7.50 -9.30
C GLY A 10 4.22 7.43 -10.10
N SER A 11 3.64 6.25 -10.21
CA SER A 11 2.37 6.02 -10.90
C SER A 11 1.63 4.82 -10.35
N VAL A 12 0.31 4.81 -10.57
CA VAL A 12 -0.48 3.58 -10.56
C VAL A 12 0.06 2.65 -11.65
N SER A 13 0.25 1.39 -11.33
CA SER A 13 0.75 0.39 -12.28
C SER A 13 -0.28 0.06 -13.34
N ALA A 14 0.18 -0.08 -14.59
CA ALA A 14 -0.65 -0.58 -15.66
C ALA A 14 -0.91 -2.09 -15.50
N ALA A 15 -2.03 -2.57 -16.04
CA ALA A 15 -2.45 -3.97 -15.90
C ALA A 15 -1.44 -4.96 -16.51
N ASP A 16 -0.79 -4.58 -17.60
CA ASP A 16 0.25 -5.36 -18.29
C ASP A 16 1.60 -5.35 -17.54
N GLU A 17 1.82 -4.42 -16.62
CA GLU A 17 3.02 -4.34 -15.77
C GLU A 17 2.88 -5.11 -14.45
N LEU A 18 1.69 -5.61 -14.09
CA LEU A 18 1.44 -6.16 -12.75
C LEU A 18 2.38 -7.29 -12.36
N ARG A 19 2.77 -8.13 -13.33
CA ARG A 19 3.69 -9.22 -13.06
C ARG A 19 5.09 -8.72 -12.72
N GLU A 20 5.58 -7.73 -13.46
CA GLU A 20 6.87 -7.06 -13.18
C GLU A 20 6.84 -6.44 -11.78
N VAL A 21 5.77 -5.72 -11.44
CA VAL A 21 5.61 -5.09 -10.12
C VAL A 21 5.59 -6.15 -9.03
N TYR A 22 4.80 -7.22 -9.19
CA TYR A 22 4.72 -8.31 -8.22
C TYR A 22 6.09 -8.99 -7.99
N ASP A 23 6.78 -9.34 -9.07
CA ASP A 23 8.10 -9.96 -8.99
C ASP A 23 9.12 -9.01 -8.32
N PHE A 24 9.00 -7.69 -8.53
CA PHE A 24 9.78 -6.68 -7.82
C PHE A 24 9.45 -6.62 -6.32
N VAL A 25 8.16 -6.57 -5.93
CA VAL A 25 7.73 -6.61 -4.52
C VAL A 25 8.31 -7.83 -3.82
N ARG A 26 8.18 -9.00 -4.45
CA ARG A 26 8.72 -10.26 -3.95
C ARG A 26 10.24 -10.22 -3.79
N SER A 27 10.96 -9.58 -4.71
CA SER A 27 12.42 -9.45 -4.60
C SER A 27 12.85 -8.58 -3.41
N VAL A 28 12.00 -7.66 -2.95
CA VAL A 28 12.28 -6.75 -1.83
C VAL A 28 11.78 -7.31 -0.49
N LEU A 29 10.59 -7.94 -0.46
CA LEU A 29 9.95 -8.40 0.78
C LEU A 29 10.07 -9.91 1.02
N GLY A 30 10.50 -10.68 0.03
CA GLY A 30 10.50 -12.15 0.08
C GLY A 30 9.13 -12.75 -0.24
N ASP A 31 8.89 -13.97 0.26
CA ASP A 31 7.70 -14.77 -0.03
C ASP A 31 6.53 -14.51 0.93
N ASP A 32 6.68 -13.65 1.94
CA ASP A 32 5.62 -13.28 2.89
C ASP A 32 4.70 -12.19 2.32
N ILE A 33 4.13 -12.46 1.15
CA ILE A 33 3.20 -11.60 0.43
C ILE A 33 2.04 -12.44 -0.11
N ILE A 34 0.93 -11.78 -0.46
CA ILE A 34 -0.21 -12.43 -1.14
C ILE A 34 0.23 -13.04 -2.48
N THR A 35 -0.54 -13.98 -3.01
CA THR A 35 -0.26 -14.58 -4.33
C THR A 35 -0.43 -13.56 -5.47
N PHE A 36 0.20 -13.83 -6.63
CA PHE A 36 0.03 -12.99 -7.81
C PHE A 36 -1.43 -12.95 -8.26
N GLU A 37 -2.14 -14.07 -8.18
CA GLU A 37 -3.55 -14.18 -8.55
C GLU A 37 -4.42 -13.28 -7.68
N GLN A 38 -4.20 -13.28 -6.35
CA GLN A 38 -4.88 -12.37 -5.44
C GLN A 38 -4.54 -10.91 -5.76
N TYR A 39 -3.25 -10.60 -5.97
CA TYR A 39 -2.81 -9.25 -6.29
C TYR A 39 -3.43 -8.70 -7.58
N ALA A 40 -3.46 -9.52 -8.63
CA ALA A 40 -4.06 -9.18 -9.91
C ALA A 40 -5.59 -9.04 -9.81
N ASP A 41 -6.23 -9.85 -8.97
CA ASP A 41 -7.67 -9.75 -8.72
C ASP A 41 -8.03 -8.45 -7.98
N MET A 42 -7.26 -8.10 -6.94
CA MET A 42 -7.38 -6.82 -6.24
C MET A 42 -7.19 -5.63 -7.18
N HIS A 43 -6.18 -5.66 -8.05
CA HIS A 43 -5.96 -4.57 -9.03
C HIS A 43 -7.09 -4.46 -10.05
N ARG A 44 -7.65 -5.58 -10.50
CA ARG A 44 -8.80 -5.58 -11.41
C ARG A 44 -10.02 -4.89 -10.78
N ALA A 45 -10.25 -5.14 -9.49
CA ALA A 45 -11.35 -4.49 -8.75
C ALA A 45 -11.06 -3.00 -8.51
N ASN A 46 -9.81 -2.65 -8.17
CA ASN A 46 -9.39 -1.26 -8.05
C ASN A 46 -7.93 -1.06 -8.50
N PRO A 47 -7.69 -0.35 -9.63
CA PRO A 47 -6.34 -0.15 -10.13
C PRO A 47 -5.40 0.57 -9.16
N ASN A 48 -5.93 1.38 -8.23
CA ASN A 48 -5.13 2.09 -7.22
C ASN A 48 -4.49 1.16 -6.18
N VAL A 49 -4.73 -0.15 -6.24
CA VAL A 49 -4.07 -1.14 -5.38
C VAL A 49 -2.56 -1.18 -5.64
N SER A 50 -2.11 -0.96 -6.88
CA SER A 50 -0.70 -1.13 -7.26
C SER A 50 -0.07 0.18 -7.69
N HIS A 51 1.06 0.54 -7.09
CA HIS A 51 1.88 1.65 -7.52
C HIS A 51 3.34 1.27 -7.66
N ASN A 52 3.98 1.85 -8.68
CA ASN A 52 5.41 1.74 -8.91
C ASN A 52 6.09 3.10 -8.84
N ILE A 53 7.35 3.08 -8.39
CA ILE A 53 8.27 4.21 -8.39
C ILE A 53 9.42 3.83 -9.32
N ARG A 54 9.57 4.58 -10.40
CA ARG A 54 10.58 4.36 -11.43
C ARG A 54 11.62 5.48 -11.47
N ARG A 55 12.86 5.13 -11.77
CA ARG A 55 13.93 6.10 -11.99
C ARG A 55 13.85 6.64 -13.43
N LEU A 56 13.96 7.95 -13.60
CA LEU A 56 13.75 8.61 -14.89
C LEU A 56 14.84 8.29 -15.93
N SER A 57 16.06 7.95 -15.50
CA SER A 57 17.20 7.71 -16.39
C SER A 57 17.13 6.38 -17.15
N ASP A 58 16.55 5.34 -16.54
CA ASP A 58 16.53 3.98 -17.06
C ASP A 58 15.13 3.35 -17.08
N ASN A 59 14.14 4.06 -16.53
CA ASN A 59 12.76 3.61 -16.39
C ASN A 59 12.59 2.29 -15.60
N GLN A 60 13.60 1.90 -14.81
CA GLN A 60 13.50 0.71 -13.96
C GLN A 60 12.76 1.02 -12.67
N MET A 61 12.19 -0.02 -12.04
CA MET A 61 11.49 0.08 -10.77
C MET A 61 12.48 0.10 -9.60
N TYR A 62 12.29 1.05 -8.70
CA TYR A 62 13.13 1.28 -7.53
C TYR A 62 12.35 1.27 -6.22
N GLY A 63 11.02 1.38 -6.29
CA GLY A 63 10.13 1.26 -5.16
C GLY A 63 8.69 0.95 -5.57
N PHE A 64 7.86 0.63 -4.59
CA PHE A 64 6.46 0.30 -4.77
C PHE A 64 5.62 0.71 -3.57
N LEU A 65 4.32 0.88 -3.81
CA LEU A 65 3.28 0.93 -2.79
C LEU A 65 2.16 -0.03 -3.18
N SER A 66 1.59 -0.72 -2.20
CA SER A 66 0.37 -1.49 -2.35
C SER A 66 -0.67 -0.99 -1.37
N PHE A 67 -1.87 -0.72 -1.87
CA PHE A 67 -3.01 -0.31 -1.06
C PHE A 67 -4.15 -1.32 -1.16
N SER A 68 -5.11 -1.24 -0.24
CA SER A 68 -6.43 -1.84 -0.39
C SER A 68 -7.48 -0.83 0.01
N PHE A 69 -8.59 -0.79 -0.72
CA PHE A 69 -9.67 0.17 -0.54
C PHE A 69 -10.88 -0.59 -0.04
N LEU A 70 -11.11 -0.55 1.27
CA LEU A 70 -12.01 -1.47 1.95
C LEU A 70 -13.39 -0.87 2.17
N SER A 71 -14.42 -1.72 2.09
CA SER A 71 -15.78 -1.39 2.50
C SER A 71 -15.88 -1.28 4.03
N ALA A 72 -16.97 -0.68 4.53
CA ALA A 72 -17.24 -0.64 5.97
C ALA A 72 -17.38 -2.05 6.56
N SER A 73 -18.02 -2.97 5.84
CA SER A 73 -18.18 -4.36 6.29
C SER A 73 -16.84 -5.09 6.41
N ASP A 74 -15.89 -4.84 5.50
CA ASP A 74 -14.57 -5.48 5.59
C ASP A 74 -13.70 -4.85 6.68
N LEU A 75 -13.82 -3.54 6.92
CA LEU A 75 -13.21 -2.90 8.08
C LEU A 75 -13.74 -3.51 9.40
N GLU A 76 -15.05 -3.68 9.54
CA GLU A 76 -15.67 -4.34 10.71
C GLU A 76 -15.15 -5.78 10.89
N LYS A 77 -14.97 -6.54 9.80
CA LYS A 77 -14.42 -7.90 9.88
C LYS A 77 -12.96 -7.91 10.33
N LEU A 78 -12.15 -6.94 9.91
CA LEU A 78 -10.77 -6.75 10.38
C LEU A 78 -10.76 -6.39 11.87
N GLU A 79 -11.61 -5.45 12.30
CA GLU A 79 -11.80 -5.09 13.72
C GLU A 79 -12.28 -6.28 14.57
N ALA A 80 -13.11 -7.16 14.00
CA ALA A 80 -13.55 -8.39 14.67
C ALA A 80 -12.55 -9.55 14.55
N GLN A 81 -11.41 -9.36 13.88
CA GLN A 81 -10.41 -10.40 13.58
C GLN A 81 -10.98 -11.64 12.85
N THR A 82 -12.07 -11.46 12.10
CA THR A 82 -12.71 -12.50 11.27
C THR A 82 -12.22 -12.48 9.82
N LEU A 83 -11.47 -11.44 9.46
CA LEU A 83 -10.75 -11.29 8.19
C LEU A 83 -9.29 -10.97 8.53
N ARG A 84 -8.33 -11.53 7.78
CA ARG A 84 -6.91 -11.18 7.88
C ARG A 84 -6.48 -10.45 6.61
N THR A 85 -5.50 -9.57 6.73
CA THR A 85 -5.01 -8.79 5.58
C THR A 85 -4.37 -9.65 4.48
N MET A 86 -3.80 -10.80 4.83
CA MET A 86 -3.25 -11.76 3.86
C MET A 86 -4.33 -12.54 3.08
N ASP A 87 -5.58 -12.50 3.54
CA ASP A 87 -6.71 -13.18 2.90
C ASP A 87 -7.53 -12.22 2.00
N LEU A 88 -7.12 -10.95 1.88
CA LEU A 88 -7.81 -9.98 1.04
C LEU A 88 -7.75 -10.38 -0.44
N THR A 89 -8.86 -10.15 -1.14
CA THR A 89 -9.03 -10.41 -2.58
C THR A 89 -9.70 -9.22 -3.27
N GLY A 90 -10.01 -9.36 -4.56
CA GLY A 90 -10.78 -8.37 -5.31
C GLY A 90 -12.18 -8.12 -4.72
N GLU A 91 -12.79 -9.11 -4.08
CA GLU A 91 -14.13 -8.96 -3.45
C GLU A 91 -14.13 -7.98 -2.26
N ASN A 92 -12.97 -7.73 -1.66
CA ASN A 92 -12.83 -6.79 -0.55
C ASN A 92 -12.46 -5.36 -1.00
N GLN A 93 -12.30 -5.14 -2.31
CA GLN A 93 -11.99 -3.81 -2.85
C GLN A 93 -13.26 -3.09 -3.26
N VAL A 94 -13.44 -1.86 -2.80
CA VAL A 94 -14.39 -0.93 -3.43
C VAL A 94 -13.82 -0.43 -4.75
N GLY A 95 -14.69 -0.11 -5.71
CA GLY A 95 -14.29 0.39 -7.02
C GLY A 95 -13.57 1.74 -6.98
N PRO A 96 -12.88 2.13 -8.08
CA PRO A 96 -12.06 3.35 -8.14
C PRO A 96 -12.85 4.67 -8.01
N ASP A 97 -14.17 4.60 -8.24
CA ASP A 97 -15.10 5.73 -8.14
C ASP A 97 -15.90 5.74 -6.83
N GLU A 98 -15.73 4.71 -5.99
CA GLU A 98 -16.39 4.59 -4.69
C GLU A 98 -15.56 5.21 -3.57
N ILE A 99 -16.23 5.65 -2.51
CA ILE A 99 -15.57 6.15 -1.30
C ILE A 99 -15.35 4.95 -0.36
N PRO A 100 -14.10 4.55 -0.08
CA PRO A 100 -13.82 3.49 0.88
C PRO A 100 -14.16 3.93 2.29
N ALA A 101 -14.50 2.98 3.16
CA ALA A 101 -14.51 3.24 4.61
C ALA A 101 -13.08 3.26 5.17
N CYS A 102 -12.16 2.55 4.50
CA CYS A 102 -10.77 2.52 4.90
C CYS A 102 -9.80 2.32 3.73
N VAL A 103 -8.66 3.01 3.76
CA VAL A 103 -7.51 2.71 2.91
C VAL A 103 -6.43 2.01 3.73
N TYR A 104 -6.10 0.77 3.38
CA TYR A 104 -5.05 -0.03 4.01
C TYR A 104 -3.75 0.05 3.20
N LEU A 105 -2.65 0.48 3.82
CA LEU A 105 -1.30 0.33 3.28
C LEU A 105 -0.84 -1.12 3.45
N GLY A 106 -1.04 -1.93 2.41
CA GLY A 106 -0.69 -3.34 2.38
C GLY A 106 0.82 -3.59 2.38
N ALA A 107 1.54 -2.87 1.53
CA ALA A 107 2.99 -3.00 1.44
C ALA A 107 3.65 -1.71 0.93
N ILE A 108 4.85 -1.42 1.42
CA ILE A 108 5.69 -0.32 0.96
C ILE A 108 7.14 -0.79 0.99
N GLY A 109 7.89 -0.50 -0.06
CA GLY A 109 9.28 -0.89 -0.12
C GLY A 109 10.03 -0.27 -1.28
N ALA A 110 11.35 -0.34 -1.18
CA ALA A 110 12.29 0.12 -2.19
C ALA A 110 13.57 -0.69 -2.11
N ILE A 111 14.36 -0.69 -3.18
CA ILE A 111 15.70 -1.29 -3.14
C ILE A 111 16.59 -0.62 -2.06
N GLU A 112 17.76 -1.19 -1.80
CA GLU A 112 18.76 -0.64 -0.87
C GLU A 112 19.50 0.59 -1.43
N ASP A 113 18.75 1.55 -1.97
CA ASP A 113 19.21 2.85 -2.43
C ASP A 113 18.53 3.95 -1.62
N LYS A 114 19.33 4.87 -1.07
CA LYS A 114 18.83 5.94 -0.20
C LYS A 114 17.86 6.87 -0.94
N ASP A 115 18.15 7.17 -2.20
CA ASP A 115 17.32 8.07 -2.99
C ASP A 115 16.00 7.42 -3.39
N ALA A 116 16.02 6.12 -3.76
CA ALA A 116 14.81 5.33 -3.99
C ALA A 116 13.89 5.27 -2.76
N ARG A 117 14.44 5.00 -1.57
CA ARG A 117 13.68 4.97 -0.31
C ARG A 117 13.04 6.33 -0.02
N ARG A 118 13.80 7.43 -0.20
CA ARG A 118 13.27 8.78 -0.03
C ARG A 118 12.15 9.08 -1.03
N ALA A 119 12.33 8.75 -2.31
CA ALA A 119 11.32 8.97 -3.33
C ALA A 119 10.04 8.16 -3.05
N THR A 120 10.18 6.92 -2.58
CA THR A 120 9.05 6.05 -2.20
C THR A 120 8.26 6.66 -1.04
N MET A 121 8.93 7.12 0.02
CA MET A 121 8.27 7.79 1.15
C MET A 121 7.62 9.13 0.76
N GLN A 122 8.25 9.89 -0.13
CA GLN A 122 7.66 11.13 -0.67
C GLN A 122 6.38 10.83 -1.46
N TYR A 123 6.39 9.79 -2.29
CA TYR A 123 5.22 9.37 -3.06
C TYR A 123 4.11 8.83 -2.16
N TYR A 124 4.46 8.05 -1.12
CA TYR A 124 3.52 7.63 -0.07
C TYR A 124 2.83 8.84 0.57
N GLY A 125 3.59 9.83 1.04
CA GLY A 125 3.03 11.04 1.65
C GLY A 125 2.10 11.81 0.71
N GLN A 126 2.42 11.88 -0.58
CA GLN A 126 1.54 12.48 -1.60
C GLN A 126 0.24 11.68 -1.75
N ARG A 127 0.30 10.35 -1.90
CA ARG A 127 -0.89 9.49 -2.01
C ARG A 127 -1.79 9.56 -0.78
N MET A 128 -1.21 9.51 0.42
CA MET A 128 -1.98 9.62 1.66
C MET A 128 -2.65 10.99 1.78
N THR A 129 -1.97 12.06 1.40
CA THR A 129 -2.56 13.41 1.35
C THR A 129 -3.73 13.47 0.36
N ASP A 130 -3.53 12.93 -0.84
CA ASP A 130 -4.56 12.92 -1.88
C ASP A 130 -5.78 12.10 -1.43
N TYR A 131 -5.57 10.93 -0.82
CA TYR A 131 -6.64 10.08 -0.30
C TYR A 131 -7.35 10.72 0.88
N ALA A 132 -6.65 11.37 1.80
CA ALA A 132 -7.27 12.08 2.93
C ALA A 132 -8.10 13.29 2.48
N GLN A 133 -7.73 13.94 1.37
CA GLN A 133 -8.53 15.03 0.79
C GLN A 133 -9.73 14.51 -0.01
N ARG A 134 -9.60 13.34 -0.63
CA ARG A 134 -10.64 12.76 -1.49
C ARG A 134 -11.66 11.93 -0.71
N PHE A 135 -11.24 11.29 0.38
CA PHE A 135 -12.03 10.34 1.14
C PHE A 135 -12.06 10.74 2.62
N GLU A 136 -13.26 10.86 3.17
CA GLU A 136 -13.46 10.94 4.61
C GLU A 136 -13.47 9.52 5.19
N CYS A 137 -12.28 8.91 5.26
CA CYS A 137 -12.10 7.50 5.63
C CYS A 137 -10.96 7.28 6.62
N SER A 138 -10.92 6.11 7.25
CA SER A 138 -9.79 5.71 8.10
C SER A 138 -8.61 5.17 7.28
N PHE A 139 -7.41 5.22 7.84
CA PHE A 139 -6.21 4.63 7.25
C PHE A 139 -5.68 3.49 8.10
N LEU A 140 -5.28 2.39 7.47
CA LEU A 140 -4.73 1.21 8.14
C LEU A 140 -3.29 0.94 7.72
N ILE A 141 -2.50 0.43 8.65
CA ILE A 141 -1.15 -0.09 8.40
C ILE A 141 -0.89 -1.33 9.27
N ARG A 142 -0.08 -2.26 8.75
CA ARG A 142 0.42 -3.44 9.47
C ARG A 142 1.95 -3.45 9.46
N PRO A 143 2.62 -2.72 10.35
CA PRO A 143 4.07 -2.61 10.34
C PRO A 143 4.74 -3.95 10.68
N VAL A 144 5.51 -4.50 9.74
CA VAL A 144 6.31 -5.74 9.92
C VAL A 144 7.78 -5.44 10.26
N THR A 145 8.17 -4.17 10.29
CA THR A 145 9.53 -3.74 10.65
C THR A 145 9.50 -2.66 11.73
N GLU A 146 10.58 -2.57 12.52
CA GLU A 146 10.80 -1.52 13.51
C GLU A 146 10.70 -0.11 12.91
N HIS A 147 11.14 0.06 11.66
CA HIS A 147 11.05 1.35 10.98
C HIS A 147 9.59 1.69 10.63
N GLY A 148 8.84 0.73 10.09
CA GLY A 148 7.40 0.89 9.84
C GLY A 148 6.62 1.18 11.12
N MET A 149 6.98 0.54 12.22
CA MET A 149 6.38 0.81 13.53
C MET A 149 6.62 2.24 14.00
N LYS A 150 7.86 2.75 13.87
CA LYS A 150 8.18 4.14 14.19
C LYS A 150 7.37 5.13 13.37
N ILE A 151 7.17 4.84 12.08
CA ILE A 151 6.32 5.65 11.20
C ILE A 151 4.88 5.66 11.72
N ALA A 152 4.27 4.48 11.93
CA ALA A 152 2.89 4.37 12.42
C ALA A 152 2.67 5.17 13.71
N VAL A 153 3.56 5.03 14.69
CA VAL A 153 3.49 5.79 15.96
C VAL A 153 3.66 7.29 15.73
N SER A 154 4.63 7.70 14.90
CA SER A 154 4.89 9.13 14.64
C SER A 154 3.77 9.83 13.88
N GLU A 155 3.04 9.08 13.05
CA GLU A 155 1.88 9.56 12.29
C GLU A 155 0.58 9.48 13.11
N GLY A 156 0.64 9.00 14.35
CA GLY A 156 -0.49 9.00 15.29
C GLY A 156 -1.43 7.80 15.16
N TYR A 157 -1.07 6.79 14.37
CA TYR A 157 -1.86 5.57 14.30
C TYR A 157 -1.93 4.89 15.66
N GLN A 158 -3.10 4.34 15.99
CA GLN A 158 -3.36 3.62 17.22
C GLN A 158 -3.51 2.13 16.93
N PRO A 159 -3.02 1.23 17.81
CA PRO A 159 -3.26 -0.19 17.63
C PRO A 159 -4.78 -0.46 17.66
N MET A 160 -5.27 -1.28 16.73
CA MET A 160 -6.66 -1.73 16.73
C MET A 160 -6.92 -2.74 17.85
N HIS A 161 -5.88 -3.49 18.23
CA HIS A 161 -5.91 -4.55 19.24
C HIS A 161 -4.70 -4.38 20.17
N GLU A 162 -3.87 -5.42 20.29
CA GLU A 162 -2.60 -5.34 20.99
C GLU A 162 -1.56 -4.58 20.15
N ALA A 163 -0.68 -3.83 20.82
CA ALA A 163 0.43 -3.15 20.16
C ALA A 163 1.58 -4.15 19.89
N GLY A 164 2.18 -4.06 18.70
CA GLY A 164 3.30 -4.91 18.33
C GLY A 164 3.52 -4.94 16.83
N LEU A 165 4.66 -5.49 16.41
CA LEU A 165 4.88 -5.79 15.00
C LEU A 165 3.80 -6.76 14.50
N GLU A 166 3.50 -6.66 13.20
CA GLU A 166 2.51 -7.48 12.50
C GLU A 166 1.06 -7.27 12.99
N GLN A 167 0.83 -6.36 13.95
CA GLN A 167 -0.51 -5.94 14.38
C GLN A 167 -1.06 -4.83 13.50
N LEU A 168 -2.38 -4.68 13.47
CA LEU A 168 -3.06 -3.62 12.73
C LEU A 168 -3.13 -2.34 13.54
N TYR A 169 -2.84 -1.23 12.86
CA TYR A 169 -2.90 0.11 13.40
C TYR A 169 -3.80 0.96 12.53
N ILE A 170 -4.63 1.80 13.16
CA ILE A 170 -5.63 2.65 12.50
C ILE A 170 -5.41 4.12 12.83
N LEU A 171 -5.55 4.96 11.82
CA LEU A 171 -5.70 6.41 11.93
C LEU A 171 -7.13 6.76 11.51
N ARG A 172 -7.87 7.42 12.38
CA ARG A 172 -9.27 7.82 12.14
C ARG A 172 -9.37 9.32 11.92
#